data_AF-A0A9X8H5E0-F1
#
_entry.id   AF-A0A9X8H5E0-F1
#
_cell.length_a   1.000
_cell.length_b   1.000
_cell.length_c   1.000
_cell.angle_alpha   90.00
_cell.angle_beta   90.00
_cell.angle_gamma   90.00
#
_symmetry.space_group_name_H-M   'P 1'
#
loop_
_entity.id
_entity.type
_entity.pdbx_description
1 polymer ?
#
loop_
_entity_poly.entity_id
_entity_poly.type
_entity_poly.pdbx_seq_one_letter_code
_entity_poly.pdbx_strand_id
1 'polypeptide(L)' 'SNVALYSADLASMDLEGGGANIEYNPSDAQGFIRINATRLKAHNLVQKRA' A
#
# COMPACT_ATOMS: atom_id res chain seq x y z
N SER A 1 -9.17 17.81 14.32
CA SER A 1 -8.58 18.83 13.42
C SER A 1 -9.45 18.92 12.19
N ASN A 2 -9.80 20.12 11.72
CA ASN A 2 -10.71 20.30 10.57
C ASN A 2 -10.04 20.03 9.20
N VAL A 3 -8.78 19.61 9.20
CA VAL A 3 -7.98 19.24 8.02
C VAL A 3 -7.21 17.95 8.26
N ALA A 4 -7.80 16.99 8.98
CA ALA A 4 -7.16 15.72 9.27
C ALA A 4 -6.96 14.90 7.98
N LEU A 5 -5.75 14.38 7.76
CA LEU A 5 -5.44 13.43 6.69
C LEU A 5 -5.78 11.97 7.08
N TYR A 6 -6.10 11.75 8.36
CA TYR A 6 -6.52 10.45 8.85
C TYR A 6 -7.96 10.16 8.43
N SER A 7 -8.19 8.97 7.88
CA SER A 7 -9.51 8.41 7.63
C SER A 7 -9.68 7.14 8.48
N ALA A 8 -10.60 7.18 9.44
CA ALA A 8 -10.92 6.04 10.28
C ALA A 8 -11.51 4.89 9.46
N ASP A 9 -12.33 5.21 8.46
CA ASP A 9 -12.97 4.23 7.59
C ASP A 9 -11.93 3.49 6.74
N LEU A 10 -10.96 4.21 6.18
CA LEU A 10 -9.87 3.61 5.40
C LEU A 10 -8.96 2.71 6.24
N ALA A 11 -8.72 3.08 7.49
CA ALA A 11 -7.87 2.32 8.41
C ALA A 11 -8.61 1.16 9.10
N SER A 12 -9.93 1.08 8.95
CA SER A 12 -10.76 0.07 9.62
C SER A 12 -10.55 -1.31 9.01
N MET A 13 -10.50 -2.32 9.87
CA MET A 13 -10.57 -3.73 9.46
C MET A 13 -12.00 -4.27 9.49
N ASP A 14 -12.91 -3.57 10.15
CA ASP A 14 -14.31 -3.97 10.30
C ASP A 14 -15.18 -3.46 9.14
N LEU A 15 -14.71 -2.46 8.41
CA LEU A 15 -15.38 -1.90 7.23
C LEU A 15 -14.70 -2.38 5.96
N GLU A 16 -15.47 -3.05 5.09
CA GLU A 16 -14.99 -3.37 3.74
C GLU A 16 -14.91 -2.11 2.87
N GLY A 17 -13.95 -2.09 1.95
CA GLY A 17 -13.92 -1.10 0.88
C GLY A 17 -13.51 0.32 1.27
N GLY A 18 -13.08 0.57 2.53
CA GLY A 18 -12.64 1.91 2.96
C GLY A 18 -13.76 2.91 3.30
N GLY A 19 -15.00 2.40 3.42
CA GLY A 19 -16.18 3.20 3.78
C GLY A 19 -16.78 3.98 2.61
N ALA A 20 -17.55 5.02 2.91
CA ALA A 20 -18.34 5.74 1.90
C ALA A 20 -17.53 6.75 1.06
N ASN A 21 -16.36 7.18 1.55
CA ASN A 21 -15.65 8.33 1.00
C ASN A 21 -14.31 7.98 0.31
N ILE A 22 -13.74 6.81 0.59
CA ILE A 22 -12.48 6.35 0.00
C ILE A 22 -12.62 4.87 -0.33
N GLU A 23 -12.42 4.51 -1.60
CA GLU A 23 -12.41 3.12 -2.02
C GLU A 23 -11.06 2.47 -1.67
N TYR A 24 -11.11 1.35 -0.96
CA TYR A 24 -9.95 0.50 -0.67
C TYR A 24 -10.18 -0.91 -1.22
N ASN A 25 -9.36 -1.30 -2.19
CA ASN A 25 -9.35 -2.65 -2.73
C ASN A 25 -8.06 -3.39 -2.31
N PRO A 26 -8.16 -4.43 -1.44
CA PRO A 26 -7.01 -5.22 -1.01
C PRO A 26 -6.20 -5.86 -2.16
N SER A 27 -6.83 -6.14 -3.32
CA SER A 27 -6.10 -6.76 -4.44
C SER A 27 -5.02 -5.84 -5.02
N ASP A 28 -5.20 -4.53 -4.92
CA ASP A 28 -4.27 -3.54 -5.49
C ASP A 28 -2.94 -3.54 -4.74
N ALA A 29 -2.97 -3.84 -3.43
CA ALA A 29 -1.79 -3.96 -2.60
C ALA A 29 -0.78 -4.97 -3.17
N GLN A 30 -1.26 -6.03 -3.81
CA GLN A 30 -0.41 -7.05 -4.39
C GLN A 30 0.48 -6.51 -5.52
N GLY A 31 -0.09 -5.68 -6.41
CA GLY A 31 0.65 -5.00 -7.48
C GLY A 31 1.63 -3.98 -6.92
N PHE A 32 1.17 -3.14 -5.99
CA PHE A 32 1.97 -2.12 -5.34
C PHE A 32 3.21 -2.69 -4.65
N ILE A 33 3.05 -3.77 -3.87
CA ILE A 33 4.16 -4.44 -3.17
C ILE A 33 5.18 -4.97 -4.18
N ARG A 34 4.73 -5.65 -5.24
CA ARG A 34 5.64 -6.25 -6.22
C ARG A 34 6.47 -5.20 -6.95
N ILE A 35 5.86 -4.13 -7.42
CA ILE A 35 6.56 -3.07 -8.16
C ILE A 35 7.62 -2.42 -7.26
N ASN A 36 7.26 -2.07 -6.03
CA ASN A 36 8.20 -1.45 -5.09
C ASN A 36 9.33 -2.41 -4.68
N ALA A 37 9.02 -3.70 -4.51
CA ALA A 37 10.02 -4.71 -4.20
C ALA A 37 11.00 -4.96 -5.35
N THR A 38 10.59 -4.78 -6.62
CA THR A 38 11.46 -4.99 -7.79
C THR A 38 12.75 -4.18 -7.70
N ARG A 39 12.68 -2.89 -7.32
CA ARG A 39 13.87 -2.03 -7.16
C ARG A 39 14.84 -2.60 -6.13
N LEU A 40 14.31 -3.05 -4.98
CA LEU A 40 15.11 -3.61 -3.90
C LEU A 40 15.77 -4.93 -4.31
N LYS A 41 15.02 -5.79 -5.00
CA LYS A 41 15.53 -7.07 -5.52
C LYS A 41 16.61 -6.87 -6.57
N ALA A 42 16.41 -5.95 -7.51
CA ALA A 42 17.40 -5.61 -8.53
C ALA A 42 18.69 -5.07 -7.91
N HIS A 43 18.58 -4.15 -6.95
CA HIS A 43 19.74 -3.62 -6.23
C HIS A 43 20.49 -4.73 -5.49
N ASN A 44 19.79 -5.60 -4.75
CA ASN A 44 20.41 -6.72 -4.04
C ASN A 44 21.13 -7.68 -5.00
N LEU A 45 20.56 -7.94 -6.18
CA LEU A 45 21.18 -8.79 -7.20
C LEU A 45 22.47 -8.19 -7.74
N VAL A 46 22.50 -6.87 -7.99
CA VAL A 46 23.72 -6.18 -8.41
C VAL A 46 24.78 -6.24 -7.31
N GLN A 47 24.41 -5.95 -6.06
CA GLN A 47 25.34 -5.99 -4.92
C GLN A 47 25.95 -7.37 -4.66
N LYS A 48 25.20 -8.44 -4.91
CA LYS A 48 25.72 -9.83 -4.77
C LYS A 48 26.59 -10.28 -5.94
N ARG A 49 26.56 -9.56 -7.06
CA ARG A 49 27.37 -9.85 -8.26
C ARG A 49 28.68 -9.05 -8.30
N ALA A 50 28.77 -7.97 -7.53
CA ALA A 50 29.99 -7.21 -7.28
C ALA A 50 30.87 -7.95 -6.26
#